data_AF-A0A5C8FVJ7-F1
#
_entry.id   AF-A0A5C8FVJ7-F1
#
_cell.length_a   1.000
_cell.length_b   1.000
_cell.length_c   1.000
_cell.angle_alpha   90.00
_cell.angle_beta   90.00
_cell.angle_gamma   90.00
#
_symmetry.space_group_name_H-M   'P 1'
#
loop_
_entity.id
_entity.type
_entity.pdbx_description
1 polymer ?
#
loop_
_entity_poly.entity_id
_entity_poly.type
_entity_poly.pdbx_seq_one_letter_code
_entity_poly.pdbx_strand_id
1 'polypeptide(L)'
;MKRVLARYIDKLADNEIFVFGSNTQGAHGGGAAKMAMNFGAIYGKPFGLQGKTFAIPTVDYTKNGKMSIESIKEYVNKFLEFTKENKDKKFLVTEIGCGIAGFKVSDIAPLFKEAIKDKYDNVYLPQSFIDYLMK
;
A
#
# COMPACT_ATOMS: atom_id res chain seq x y z
N MET A 1 -17.24 0.23 11.55
CA MET A 1 -17.49 -0.76 10.47
C MET A 1 -16.14 -1.26 9.97
N LYS A 2 -15.92 -2.58 9.82
CA LYS A 2 -14.62 -3.11 9.35
C LYS A 2 -14.44 -2.77 7.85
N ARG A 3 -13.44 -1.96 7.52
CA ARG A 3 -13.08 -1.60 6.14
C ARG A 3 -12.06 -2.60 5.62
N VAL A 4 -12.56 -3.71 5.07
CA VAL A 4 -11.74 -4.82 4.58
C VAL A 4 -11.70 -4.76 3.06
N LEU A 5 -10.50 -4.91 2.50
CA LEU A 5 -10.31 -5.04 1.07
C LEU A 5 -10.85 -6.37 0.52
N ALA A 6 -11.50 -6.35 -0.64
CA ALA A 6 -11.85 -7.56 -1.38
C ALA A 6 -10.59 -8.34 -1.79
N ARG A 7 -10.61 -9.68 -1.69
CA ARG A 7 -9.41 -10.53 -1.90
C ARG A 7 -8.81 -10.43 -3.30
N TYR A 8 -9.59 -10.04 -4.30
CA TYR A 8 -9.15 -9.89 -5.69
C TYR A 8 -9.64 -8.56 -6.25
N ILE A 9 -8.73 -7.81 -6.87
CA ILE A 9 -9.02 -6.55 -7.55
C ILE A 9 -8.58 -6.72 -9.01
N ASP A 10 -9.53 -6.92 -9.90
CA ASP A 10 -9.31 -6.99 -11.35
C ASP A 10 -9.78 -5.71 -12.07
N LYS A 11 -10.63 -4.90 -11.41
CA LYS A 11 -11.13 -3.60 -11.86
C LYS A 11 -11.20 -2.62 -10.69
N LEU A 12 -11.11 -1.33 -11.01
CA LEU A 12 -11.25 -0.23 -10.05
C LEU A 12 -12.41 0.67 -10.48
N ALA A 13 -13.26 1.04 -9.54
CA ALA A 13 -14.17 2.16 -9.72
C ALA A 13 -13.40 3.48 -9.93
N ASP A 14 -14.08 4.54 -10.36
CA ASP A 14 -13.41 5.81 -10.68
C ASP A 14 -12.72 6.48 -9.50
N ASN A 15 -13.25 6.28 -8.30
CA ASN A 15 -12.66 6.80 -7.07
C ASN A 15 -11.81 5.79 -6.30
N GLU A 16 -11.54 4.61 -6.84
CA GLU A 16 -10.71 3.60 -6.18
C GLU A 16 -9.25 3.68 -6.61
N ILE A 17 -8.36 3.65 -5.62
CA ILE A 17 -6.92 3.73 -5.79
C ILE A 17 -6.29 2.45 -5.27
N PHE A 18 -5.63 1.70 -6.15
CA PHE A 18 -4.89 0.49 -5.80
C PHE A 18 -3.56 0.84 -5.14
N VAL A 19 -3.39 0.53 -3.85
CA VAL A 19 -2.17 0.84 -3.10
C VAL A 19 -1.27 -0.39 -3.00
N PHE A 20 -0.05 -0.27 -3.51
CA PHE A 20 0.85 -1.39 -3.71
C PHE A 20 2.28 -1.13 -3.22
N GLY A 21 2.98 -2.22 -2.90
CA GLY A 21 4.39 -2.19 -2.56
C GLY A 21 5.26 -2.03 -3.81
N SER A 22 6.15 -1.04 -3.81
CA SER A 22 7.15 -0.81 -4.86
C SER A 22 8.58 -1.00 -4.32
N ASN A 23 9.56 -0.85 -5.20
CA ASN A 23 10.97 -0.70 -4.83
C ASN A 23 11.42 0.76 -4.99
N THR A 24 12.60 1.07 -4.45
CA THR A 24 13.17 2.43 -4.46
C THR A 24 13.44 3.01 -5.86
N GLN A 25 13.46 2.20 -6.91
CA GLN A 25 13.59 2.64 -8.31
C GLN A 25 12.27 2.73 -9.06
N GLY A 26 11.14 2.31 -8.48
CA GLY A 26 9.85 2.27 -9.18
C GLY A 26 9.82 1.25 -10.32
N ALA A 27 10.58 0.17 -10.21
CA ALA A 27 10.52 -0.94 -11.17
C ALA A 27 9.38 -1.90 -10.81
N HIS A 28 8.22 -1.73 -11.44
CA HIS A 28 6.99 -2.43 -11.08
C HIS A 28 6.82 -3.78 -11.80
N GLY A 29 7.85 -4.64 -11.75
CA GLY A 29 7.93 -5.86 -12.57
C GLY A 29 7.27 -7.13 -12.00
N GLY A 30 6.86 -7.13 -10.73
CA GLY A 30 6.39 -8.35 -10.06
C GLY A 30 5.24 -8.14 -9.08
N GLY A 31 4.50 -9.22 -8.81
CA GLY A 31 3.42 -9.26 -7.82
C GLY A 31 2.37 -8.15 -8.02
N ALA A 32 1.95 -7.52 -6.92
CA ALA A 32 1.01 -6.41 -6.94
C ALA A 32 1.51 -5.20 -7.77
N ALA A 33 2.83 -4.97 -7.85
CA ALA A 33 3.37 -3.88 -8.65
C ALA A 33 3.15 -4.12 -10.16
N LYS A 34 3.29 -5.36 -10.63
CA LYS A 34 2.97 -5.71 -12.02
C LYS A 34 1.49 -5.52 -12.32
N MET A 35 0.61 -5.88 -11.39
CA MET A 35 -0.83 -5.63 -11.54
C MET A 35 -1.15 -4.13 -11.57
N ALA A 36 -0.48 -3.32 -10.75
CA ALA A 36 -0.67 -1.87 -10.71
C ALA A 36 -0.38 -1.19 -12.07
N MET A 37 0.47 -1.77 -12.92
CA MET A 37 0.70 -1.26 -14.28
C MET A 37 -0.59 -1.24 -15.12
N ASN A 38 -1.49 -2.21 -14.94
CA ASN A 38 -2.79 -2.23 -15.64
C ASN A 38 -3.73 -1.10 -15.18
N PHE A 39 -3.44 -0.48 -14.03
CA PHE A 39 -4.21 0.61 -13.44
C PHE A 39 -3.51 1.97 -13.56
N GLY A 40 -2.43 2.04 -14.34
CA GLY A 40 -1.72 3.30 -14.64
C GLY A 40 -0.56 3.63 -13.70
N ALA A 41 0.04 2.63 -13.05
CA ALA A 41 1.34 2.83 -12.41
C ALA A 41 2.42 3.25 -13.43
N ILE A 42 3.37 4.07 -13.00
CA ILE A 42 4.40 4.67 -13.85
C ILE A 42 5.76 4.10 -13.45
N TYR A 43 6.51 3.57 -14.42
CA TYR A 43 7.89 3.13 -14.22
C TYR A 43 8.78 4.30 -13.76
N GLY A 44 9.71 4.03 -12.86
CA GLY A 44 10.61 5.07 -12.32
C GLY A 44 9.98 5.92 -11.22
N LYS A 45 8.70 5.71 -10.88
CA LYS A 45 8.02 6.41 -9.80
C LYS A 45 7.77 5.47 -8.61
N PRO A 46 8.63 5.53 -7.57
CA PRO A 46 8.61 4.57 -6.45
C PRO A 46 7.56 4.89 -5.38
N PHE A 47 7.10 6.14 -5.29
CA PHE A 47 6.18 6.61 -4.25
C PHE A 47 5.11 7.56 -4.79
N GLY A 48 3.92 7.51 -4.18
CA GLY A 48 2.85 8.49 -4.40
C GLY A 48 1.80 8.05 -5.43
N LEU A 49 0.81 8.92 -5.64
CA LEU A 49 -0.29 8.71 -6.57
C LEU A 49 0.18 8.71 -8.03
N GLN A 50 -0.27 7.75 -8.82
CA GLN A 50 0.02 7.60 -10.25
C GLN A 50 -1.07 6.77 -10.94
N GLY A 51 -1.71 7.35 -11.95
CA GLY A 51 -2.93 6.78 -12.52
C GLY A 51 -3.98 6.54 -11.43
N LYS A 52 -4.59 5.35 -11.43
CA LYS A 52 -5.49 4.87 -10.35
C LYS A 52 -4.75 4.05 -9.28
N THR A 53 -3.49 4.36 -9.02
CA THR A 53 -2.65 3.60 -8.08
C THR A 53 -1.83 4.50 -7.15
N PHE A 54 -1.38 3.97 -6.02
CA PHE A 54 -0.47 4.66 -5.11
C PHE A 54 0.67 3.72 -4.71
N ALA A 55 1.91 4.13 -4.96
CA ALA A 55 3.08 3.31 -4.65
C ALA A 55 3.64 3.61 -3.26
N ILE A 56 4.06 2.57 -2.54
CA ILE A 56 4.79 2.66 -1.27
C ILE A 56 6.07 1.82 -1.37
N PRO A 57 7.28 2.41 -1.28
CA PRO A 57 8.53 1.65 -1.29
C PRO A 57 8.64 0.70 -0.11
N THR A 58 9.01 -0.55 -0.39
CA THR A 58 9.27 -1.59 0.63
C THR A 58 10.56 -2.39 0.37
N VAL A 59 11.14 -2.24 -0.81
CA VAL A 59 12.34 -2.93 -1.26
C VAL A 59 13.38 -1.90 -1.65
N ASP A 60 14.59 -2.01 -1.12
CA ASP A 60 15.73 -1.28 -1.62
C ASP A 60 16.30 -2.04 -2.82
N TYR A 61 16.09 -1.50 -4.01
CA TYR A 61 16.58 -2.11 -5.25
C TYR A 61 18.11 -2.18 -5.30
N THR A 62 18.81 -1.31 -4.57
CA THR A 62 20.28 -1.20 -4.59
C THR A 62 20.97 -2.06 -3.53
N LYS A 63 20.24 -2.54 -2.53
CA LYS A 63 20.80 -3.29 -1.39
C LYS A 63 20.08 -4.62 -1.17
N ASN A 64 20.30 -5.60 -2.05
CA ASN A 64 19.94 -7.03 -1.86
C ASN A 64 18.55 -7.38 -1.24
N GLY A 65 17.57 -6.46 -1.17
CA GLY A 65 16.26 -6.76 -0.57
C GLY A 65 15.60 -5.65 0.26
N LYS A 66 15.07 -6.04 1.42
CA LYS A 66 14.11 -5.30 2.26
C LYS A 66 14.63 -3.92 2.71
N MET A 67 13.75 -2.92 2.70
CA MET A 67 14.00 -1.67 3.43
C MET A 67 13.93 -1.89 4.95
N SER A 68 14.43 -0.93 5.74
CA SER A 68 14.17 -0.95 7.19
C SER A 68 12.68 -0.64 7.48
N ILE A 69 12.18 -1.15 8.61
CA ILE A 69 10.80 -0.88 9.04
C ILE A 69 10.59 0.61 9.30
N GLU A 70 11.60 1.29 9.81
CA GLU A 70 11.59 2.74 10.06
C GLU A 70 11.38 3.53 8.76
N SER A 71 12.13 3.18 7.70
CA SER A 71 11.97 3.86 6.40
C SER A 71 10.61 3.57 5.77
N ILE A 72 10.10 2.34 5.87
CA ILE A 72 8.75 2.01 5.39
C ILE A 72 7.69 2.81 6.16
N LYS A 73 7.84 2.94 7.49
CA LYS A 73 6.94 3.71 8.35
C LYS A 73 6.84 5.17 7.92
N GLU A 74 7.94 5.80 7.51
CA GLU A 74 7.92 7.18 6.99
C GLU A 74 7.04 7.30 5.74
N TYR A 75 7.14 6.34 4.80
CA TYR A 75 6.28 6.33 3.61
C TYR A 75 4.82 6.03 3.93
N VAL A 76 4.55 5.11 4.87
CA VAL A 76 3.19 4.83 5.34
C VAL A 76 2.58 6.08 5.99
N ASN A 77 3.33 6.81 6.81
CA ASN A 77 2.87 8.06 7.41
C ASN A 77 2.53 9.10 6.33
N LYS A 78 3.41 9.29 5.34
CA LYS A 78 3.15 10.21 4.22
C LYS A 78 1.91 9.80 3.41
N PHE A 79 1.72 8.50 3.19
CA PHE A 79 0.52 7.96 2.56
C PHE A 79 -0.74 8.27 3.37
N LEU A 80 -0.73 8.02 4.69
CA LEU A 80 -1.88 8.30 5.55
C LEU A 80 -2.22 9.79 5.57
N GLU A 81 -1.22 10.67 5.64
CA GLU A 81 -1.42 12.11 5.51
C GLU A 81 -2.10 12.49 4.19
N PHE A 82 -1.60 11.95 3.07
CA PHE A 82 -2.21 12.14 1.74
C PHE A 82 -3.67 11.70 1.70
N THR A 83 -4.03 10.59 2.36
CA THR A 83 -5.41 10.10 2.34
C THR A 83 -6.40 11.02 3.07
N LYS A 84 -5.94 11.81 4.05
CA LYS A 84 -6.80 12.77 4.76
C LYS A 84 -7.21 13.94 3.87
N GLU A 85 -6.34 14.33 2.94
CA GLU A 85 -6.58 15.42 1.99
C GLU A 85 -7.37 14.96 0.75
N ASN A 86 -7.54 13.64 0.57
CA ASN A 86 -8.15 13.04 -0.61
C ASN A 86 -9.35 12.16 -0.25
N LYS A 87 -10.32 12.74 0.49
CA LYS A 87 -11.52 12.03 0.99
C LYS A 87 -12.50 11.58 -0.09
N ASP A 88 -12.38 12.12 -1.29
CA ASP A 88 -13.13 11.70 -2.47
C ASP A 88 -12.71 10.30 -2.99
N LYS A 89 -11.52 9.82 -2.60
CA LYS A 89 -10.92 8.56 -3.08
C LYS A 89 -10.93 7.48 -2.01
N LYS A 90 -11.08 6.22 -2.43
CA LYS A 90 -10.94 5.02 -1.62
C LYS A 90 -9.59 4.36 -1.88
N PHE A 91 -8.76 4.23 -0.86
CA PHE A 91 -7.43 3.64 -0.95
C PHE A 91 -7.48 2.17 -0.56
N LEU A 92 -7.29 1.31 -1.56
CA LEU A 92 -7.36 -0.14 -1.46
C LEU A 92 -5.96 -0.71 -1.21
N VAL A 93 -5.63 -0.93 0.07
CA VAL A 93 -4.28 -1.37 0.50
C VAL A 93 -4.12 -2.87 0.35
N THR A 94 -3.18 -3.28 -0.51
CA THR A 94 -2.74 -4.68 -0.63
C THR A 94 -1.93 -5.11 0.61
N GLU A 95 -1.56 -6.38 0.71
CA GLU A 95 -0.56 -6.84 1.71
C GLU A 95 0.85 -6.34 1.36
N ILE A 96 1.03 -5.02 1.41
CA ILE A 96 2.25 -4.31 1.04
C ILE A 96 3.42 -4.89 1.83
N GLY A 97 4.50 -5.22 1.12
CA GLY A 97 5.71 -5.79 1.71
C GLY A 97 5.64 -7.28 2.05
N CYS A 98 4.47 -7.92 2.11
CA CYS A 98 4.36 -9.33 2.53
C CYS A 98 4.58 -10.35 1.40
N GLY A 99 4.50 -9.92 0.15
CA GLY A 99 4.81 -10.75 -1.03
C GLY A 99 6.32 -10.83 -1.30
N ILE A 100 6.75 -10.23 -2.42
CA ILE A 100 8.15 -10.30 -2.91
C ILE A 100 9.15 -9.76 -1.88
N ALA A 101 8.81 -8.68 -1.18
CA ALA A 101 9.71 -8.13 -0.16
C ALA A 101 9.86 -9.08 1.04
N GLY A 102 8.91 -9.98 1.28
CA GLY A 102 9.02 -11.07 2.26
C GLY A 102 8.87 -10.67 3.74
N PHE A 103 8.28 -9.51 4.04
CA PHE A 103 7.94 -9.14 5.42
C PHE A 103 6.80 -9.99 5.95
N LYS A 104 6.77 -10.19 7.27
CA LYS A 104 5.60 -10.79 7.91
C LYS A 104 4.52 -9.72 8.09
N VAL A 105 3.26 -10.17 8.17
CA VAL A 105 2.15 -9.29 8.56
C VAL A 105 2.43 -8.58 9.88
N SER A 106 3.08 -9.26 10.83
CA SER A 106 3.50 -8.69 12.12
C SER A 106 4.50 -7.55 12.01
N ASP A 107 5.23 -7.44 10.90
CA ASP A 107 6.22 -6.38 10.70
C ASP A 107 5.55 -5.13 10.09
N ILE A 108 4.59 -5.32 9.18
CA ILE A 108 3.99 -4.21 8.40
C ILE A 108 2.65 -3.73 8.97
N ALA A 109 1.76 -4.64 9.40
CA ALA A 109 0.44 -4.26 9.90
C ALA A 109 0.49 -3.20 11.02
N PRO A 110 1.42 -3.25 12.01
CA PRO A 110 1.56 -2.19 13.01
C PRO A 110 1.73 -0.78 12.45
N LEU A 111 2.35 -0.64 11.26
CA LEU A 111 2.58 0.65 10.62
C LEU A 111 1.27 1.31 10.17
N PHE A 112 0.24 0.50 9.90
CA PHE A 112 -1.09 0.95 9.50
C PHE A 112 -2.07 1.08 10.67
N LYS A 113 -1.62 0.97 11.94
CA LYS A 113 -2.50 1.05 13.12
C LYS A 113 -3.36 2.31 13.12
N GLU A 114 -2.82 3.44 12.69
CA GLU A 114 -3.57 4.69 12.64
C GLU A 114 -4.76 4.63 11.67
N ALA A 115 -4.67 3.86 10.58
CA ALA A 115 -5.70 3.76 9.54
C ALA A 115 -7.04 3.16 10.01
N ILE A 116 -7.07 2.54 11.20
CA ILE A 116 -8.31 2.02 11.79
C ILE A 116 -9.18 3.14 12.37
N LYS A 117 -8.61 4.32 12.66
CA LYS A 117 -9.32 5.47 13.21
C LYS A 117 -10.26 6.10 12.17
N ASP A 118 -11.31 6.76 12.65
CA ASP A 118 -12.34 7.35 11.77
C ASP A 118 -11.80 8.42 10.82
N LYS A 119 -10.74 9.14 11.21
CA LYS A 119 -10.08 10.11 10.34
C LYS A 119 -9.44 9.50 9.07
N TYR A 120 -9.35 8.17 8.96
CA TYR A 120 -8.90 7.44 7.77
C TYR A 120 -9.98 6.49 7.23
N ASP A 121 -11.24 6.91 7.30
CA ASP A 121 -12.43 6.24 6.76
C ASP A 121 -12.38 5.85 5.28
N ASN A 122 -11.45 6.43 4.52
CA ASN A 122 -11.23 6.13 3.12
C ASN A 122 -10.06 5.16 2.86
N VAL A 123 -9.46 4.57 3.90
CA VAL A 123 -8.41 3.55 3.79
C VAL A 123 -8.98 2.17 4.09
N TYR A 124 -8.80 1.24 3.15
CA TYR A 124 -9.27 -0.14 3.22
C TYR A 124 -8.06 -1.06 3.31
N LEU A 125 -7.93 -1.77 4.43
CA LEU A 125 -6.78 -2.63 4.72
C LEU A 125 -7.06 -4.08 4.29
N PRO A 126 -6.02 -4.89 4.01
CA PRO A 126 -6.21 -6.31 3.79
C PRO A 126 -6.68 -7.00 5.08
N GLN A 127 -7.45 -8.08 4.94
CA GLN A 127 -8.02 -8.79 6.09
C GLN A 127 -6.96 -9.21 7.11
N SER A 128 -5.79 -9.67 6.65
CA SER A 128 -4.68 -10.08 7.52
C SER A 128 -4.15 -8.95 8.41
N PHE A 129 -4.12 -7.71 7.92
CA PHE A 129 -3.69 -6.56 8.70
C PHE A 129 -4.75 -6.21 9.73
N ILE A 130 -6.03 -6.24 9.36
CA ILE A 130 -7.14 -6.03 10.29
C ILE A 130 -7.14 -7.09 11.39
N ASP A 131 -6.98 -8.36 11.03
CA ASP A 131 -6.93 -9.47 11.98
C ASP A 131 -5.74 -9.35 12.93
N TYR A 132 -4.60 -8.84 12.45
CA TYR A 132 -3.44 -8.58 13.32
C TYR A 132 -3.68 -7.41 14.27
N LEU A 133 -4.28 -6.32 13.78
CA LEU A 133 -4.49 -5.08 14.54
C LEU A 133 -5.64 -5.16 15.56
N MET A 134 -6.56 -6.12 15.39
CA MET A 134 -7.74 -6.32 16.25
C MET A 134 -7.62 -7.53 17.19
N LYS A 135 -6.48 -8.21 17.21
CA LYS A 135 -6.13 -9.18 18.26
C LYS A 135 -5.71 -8.46 19.53
#